data_AF-A0A318J302-F1
#
_entry.id   AF-A0A318J302-F1
#
_cell.length_a   1.000
_cell.length_b   1.000
_cell.length_c   1.000
_cell.angle_alpha   90.00
_cell.angle_beta   90.00
_cell.angle_gamma   90.00
#
_symmetry.space_group_name_H-M   'P 1'
#
loop_
_entity.id
_entity.type
_entity.pdbx_description
1 polymer ?
#
loop_
_entity_poly.entity_id
_entity_poly.type
_entity_poly.pdbx_seq_one_letter_code
_entity_poly.pdbx_strand_id
1 'polypeptide(L)'
;MNDNKNHRSVHAHRAAVLTAIVCMVVGSAAAYGQEAVTAGAADVGRSTRDWLTMQRDNRAAAPTQPMLGDVASLVYQRYLDSFKNKIPSSMSPQLGSASGMSGGGQGMQ
;
A
#
# COMPACT_ATOMS: atom_id res chain seq x y z
N MET A 1 6.69 21.35 -81.97
CA MET A 1 7.49 20.32 -81.26
C MET A 1 7.67 20.75 -79.79
N ASN A 2 6.58 20.87 -79.00
CA ASN A 2 6.66 21.59 -77.72
C ASN A 2 5.74 21.05 -76.59
N ASP A 3 4.94 19.99 -76.80
CA ASP A 3 3.85 19.63 -75.86
C ASP A 3 4.21 18.55 -74.81
N ASN A 4 5.40 17.94 -74.89
CA ASN A 4 5.83 16.84 -74.01
C ASN A 4 6.17 17.30 -72.56
N LYS A 5 6.67 18.53 -72.37
CA LYS A 5 7.28 18.95 -71.10
C LYS A 5 6.27 19.27 -69.99
N ASN A 6 5.05 19.68 -70.35
CA ASN A 6 4.04 20.17 -69.41
C ASN A 6 3.31 19.06 -68.65
N HIS A 7 3.14 17.87 -69.25
CA HIS A 7 2.45 16.76 -68.59
C HIS A 7 3.30 16.13 -67.46
N ARG A 8 4.63 16.11 -67.63
CA ARG A 8 5.56 15.45 -66.71
C ARG A 8 5.65 16.14 -65.35
N SER A 9 5.53 17.47 -65.29
CA SER A 9 5.54 18.21 -64.02
C SER A 9 4.25 18.01 -63.23
N VAL A 10 3.10 17.96 -63.90
CA VAL A 10 1.78 17.79 -63.26
C VAL A 10 1.66 16.41 -62.59
N HIS A 11 2.17 15.34 -63.21
CA HIS A 11 2.15 14.01 -62.60
C HIS A 11 3.10 13.89 -61.40
N ALA A 12 4.26 14.55 -61.44
CA ALA A 12 5.22 14.56 -60.35
C ALA A 12 4.68 15.31 -59.11
N HIS A 13 3.99 16.43 -59.29
CA HIS A 13 3.40 17.18 -58.17
C HIS A 13 2.20 16.47 -57.54
N ARG A 14 1.36 15.79 -58.33
CA ARG A 14 0.22 15.02 -57.81
C ARG A 14 0.65 13.79 -57.00
N ALA A 15 1.74 13.14 -57.40
CA ALA A 15 2.32 12.02 -56.65
C ALA A 15 2.90 12.49 -55.29
N ALA A 16 3.56 13.65 -55.25
CA ALA A 16 4.14 14.18 -54.02
C ALA A 16 3.10 14.62 -52.97
N VAL A 17 1.96 15.17 -53.40
CA VAL A 17 0.89 15.61 -52.49
C VAL A 17 0.16 14.43 -51.84
N LEU A 18 0.00 13.31 -52.53
CA LEU A 18 -0.68 12.13 -51.98
C LEU A 18 0.14 11.40 -50.92
N THR A 19 1.48 11.36 -51.04
CA THR A 19 2.36 10.71 -50.05
C THR A 19 2.39 11.46 -48.71
N ALA A 20 2.24 12.79 -48.71
CA ALA A 20 2.25 13.60 -47.49
C ALA A 20 0.98 13.40 -46.63
N ILE A 21 -0.17 13.05 -47.24
CA ILE A 21 -1.44 12.86 -46.53
C ILE A 21 -1.49 11.51 -45.80
N VAL A 22 -0.78 10.49 -46.30
CA VAL A 22 -0.78 9.14 -45.69
C VAL A 22 0.04 9.09 -44.39
N CYS A 23 1.04 9.95 -44.20
CA CYS A 23 1.91 9.91 -43.01
C CYS A 23 1.30 10.52 -41.73
N MET A 24 0.16 11.21 -41.79
CA MET A 24 -0.44 11.86 -40.60
C MET A 24 -1.42 10.98 -39.79
N VAL A 25 -1.76 9.76 -40.22
CA VAL A 25 -2.82 8.95 -39.57
C VAL A 25 -2.28 7.82 -38.68
N VAL A 26 -0.97 7.55 -38.67
CA VAL A 26 -0.39 6.40 -37.94
C VAL A 26 0.49 6.87 -36.77
N GLY A 27 -0.11 7.55 -35.78
CA GLY A 27 0.65 8.15 -34.67
C GLY A 27 0.06 8.05 -33.26
N SER A 28 -1.07 7.36 -33.05
CA SER A 28 -1.77 7.41 -31.73
C SER A 28 -2.06 6.05 -31.09
N ALA A 29 -1.21 5.04 -31.31
CA ALA A 29 -1.33 3.72 -30.66
C ALA A 29 -0.23 3.44 -29.63
N ALA A 30 0.28 4.48 -28.94
CA ALA A 30 1.16 4.32 -27.78
C ALA A 30 0.45 4.83 -26.51
N ALA A 31 -0.69 4.23 -26.18
CA ALA A 31 -1.40 4.44 -24.92
C ALA A 31 -1.57 3.13 -24.12
N TYR A 32 -0.67 2.17 -24.34
CA TYR A 32 -0.60 0.92 -23.58
C TYR A 32 0.74 0.86 -22.81
N GLY A 33 0.96 1.80 -21.89
CA GLY A 33 2.25 1.85 -21.20
C GLY A 33 2.27 2.57 -19.86
N GLN A 34 1.19 3.29 -19.49
CA GLN A 34 1.13 4.04 -18.24
C GLN A 34 0.30 3.39 -17.13
N GLU A 35 -0.32 2.23 -17.37
CA GLU A 35 -1.19 1.60 -16.36
C GLU A 35 -0.43 0.78 -15.31
N ALA A 36 0.76 0.27 -15.65
CA ALA A 36 1.53 -0.61 -14.76
C ALA A 36 2.18 0.12 -13.57
N VAL A 37 2.58 1.39 -13.73
CA VAL A 37 3.29 2.14 -12.68
C VAL A 37 2.32 2.74 -11.65
N THR A 38 1.08 3.07 -12.06
CA THR A 38 0.02 3.52 -11.15
C THR A 38 -0.61 2.37 -10.37
N ALA A 39 -0.55 1.14 -10.88
CA ALA A 39 -1.14 -0.03 -10.23
C ALA A 39 -0.51 -0.33 -8.85
N GLY A 40 0.82 -0.22 -8.71
CA GLY A 40 1.52 -0.56 -7.45
C GLY A 40 1.21 0.39 -6.28
N ALA A 41 1.21 1.70 -6.51
CA ALA A 41 0.87 2.67 -5.46
C ALA A 41 -0.64 2.69 -5.15
N ALA A 42 -1.49 2.48 -6.16
CA ALA A 42 -2.93 2.33 -5.98
C ALA A 42 -3.30 1.06 -5.19
N ASP A 43 -2.50 -0.01 -5.31
CA ASP A 43 -2.70 -1.27 -4.60
C ASP A 43 -2.40 -1.15 -3.10
N VAL A 44 -1.33 -0.45 -2.70
CA VAL A 44 -1.04 -0.20 -1.27
C VAL A 44 -2.18 0.56 -0.61
N GLY A 45 -2.62 1.69 -1.17
CA GLY A 45 -3.68 2.50 -0.56
C GLY A 45 -5.04 1.78 -0.49
N ARG A 46 -5.39 1.00 -1.51
CA ARG A 46 -6.60 0.18 -1.53
C ARG A 46 -6.50 -0.95 -0.51
N SER A 47 -5.41 -1.71 -0.54
CA SER A 47 -5.12 -2.78 0.43
C SER A 47 -5.18 -2.24 1.86
N THR A 48 -4.52 -1.11 2.16
CA THR A 48 -4.56 -0.49 3.49
C THR A 48 -5.99 -0.17 3.94
N ARG A 49 -6.82 0.41 3.07
CA ARG A 49 -8.23 0.70 3.39
C ARG A 49 -9.02 -0.59 3.64
N ASP A 50 -8.76 -1.65 2.88
CA ASP A 50 -9.43 -2.94 3.05
C ASP A 50 -9.05 -3.60 4.38
N TRP A 51 -7.76 -3.59 4.74
CA TRP A 51 -7.26 -4.07 6.02
C TRP A 51 -7.83 -3.27 7.20
N LEU A 52 -7.84 -1.94 7.11
CA LEU A 52 -8.41 -1.08 8.16
C LEU A 52 -9.92 -1.29 8.29
N THR A 53 -10.63 -1.46 7.18
CA THR A 53 -12.06 -1.79 7.20
C THR A 53 -12.29 -3.15 7.86
N MET A 54 -11.48 -4.16 7.52
CA MET A 54 -11.55 -5.49 8.14
C MET A 54 -11.30 -5.44 9.67
N GLN A 55 -10.33 -4.64 10.12
CA GLN A 55 -10.04 -4.43 11.55
C GLN A 55 -11.18 -3.69 12.26
N ARG A 56 -11.64 -2.56 11.69
CA ARG A 56 -12.72 -1.74 12.24
C ARG A 56 -14.01 -2.55 12.40
N ASP A 57 -14.34 -3.32 11.37
CA ASP A 57 -15.57 -4.12 11.34
C ASP A 57 -15.40 -5.44 12.12
N ASN A 58 -14.21 -5.67 12.71
CA ASN A 58 -13.85 -6.87 13.46
C ASN A 58 -14.11 -8.18 12.67
N ARG A 59 -14.06 -8.11 11.33
CA ARG A 59 -14.49 -9.20 10.42
C ARG A 59 -13.64 -10.46 10.54
N ALA A 60 -12.40 -10.33 11.02
CA ALA A 60 -11.46 -11.43 11.18
C ALA A 60 -11.36 -11.94 12.63
N ALA A 61 -12.13 -11.40 13.57
CA ALA A 61 -12.09 -11.89 14.94
C ALA A 61 -12.79 -13.25 15.06
N ALA A 62 -12.26 -14.07 15.96
CA ALA A 62 -12.94 -15.28 16.39
C ALA A 62 -14.29 -14.92 17.06
N PRO A 63 -15.29 -15.82 17.02
CA PRO A 63 -16.50 -15.66 17.79
C PRO A 63 -16.20 -15.42 19.27
N THR A 64 -17.10 -14.69 19.95
CA THR A 64 -17.00 -14.52 21.39
C THR A 64 -17.10 -15.87 22.08
N GLN A 65 -16.15 -16.17 22.97
CA GLN A 65 -16.13 -17.39 23.77
C GLN A 65 -16.48 -17.03 25.22
N PRO A 66 -17.78 -17.00 25.58
CA PRO A 66 -18.18 -16.66 26.94
C PRO A 66 -17.71 -17.73 27.93
N MET A 67 -17.21 -17.29 29.07
CA MET A 67 -16.88 -18.19 30.18
C MET A 67 -18.18 -18.61 30.89
N LEU A 68 -18.32 -19.91 31.18
CA LEU A 68 -19.43 -20.43 31.98
C LEU A 68 -19.42 -19.77 33.37
N GLY A 69 -20.60 -19.44 33.91
CA GLY A 69 -20.75 -18.71 35.18
C GLY A 69 -19.94 -19.31 36.33
N ASP A 70 -20.02 -20.64 36.52
CA ASP A 70 -19.28 -21.34 37.57
C ASP A 70 -17.76 -21.22 37.41
N VAL A 71 -17.27 -21.30 36.17
CA VAL A 71 -15.84 -21.13 35.86
C VAL A 71 -15.43 -19.68 36.10
N ALA A 72 -16.27 -18.71 35.74
CA ALA A 72 -16.02 -17.29 36.01
C ALA A 72 -15.94 -17.00 37.51
N SER A 73 -16.86 -17.56 38.30
CA SER A 73 -16.84 -17.47 39.75
C SER A 73 -15.57 -18.08 40.35
N LEU A 74 -15.15 -19.26 39.88
CA LEU A 74 -13.93 -19.91 40.36
C LEU A 74 -12.67 -19.11 40.03
N VAL A 75 -12.57 -18.58 38.80
CA VAL A 75 -11.44 -17.73 38.37
C VAL A 75 -11.38 -16.45 39.20
N TYR A 76 -12.53 -15.83 39.50
CA TYR A 76 -12.59 -14.65 40.35
C TYR A 76 -12.18 -14.95 41.79
N GLN A 77 -12.63 -16.06 42.38
CA GLN A 77 -12.18 -16.47 43.71
C GLN A 77 -10.68 -16.71 43.74
N ARG A 78 -10.11 -17.39 42.74
CA ARG A 78 -8.66 -17.57 42.63
C ARG A 78 -7.90 -16.24 42.55
N TYR A 79 -8.45 -15.26 41.83
CA TYR A 79 -7.88 -13.91 41.78
C TYR A 79 -7.87 -13.27 43.17
N LEU A 80 -8.97 -13.33 43.92
CA LEU A 80 -9.03 -12.81 45.29
C LEU A 80 -8.04 -13.54 46.21
N ASP A 81 -7.94 -14.86 46.09
CA ASP A 81 -7.02 -15.68 46.87
C ASP A 81 -5.55 -15.37 46.57
N SER A 82 -5.21 -14.91 45.36
CA SER A 82 -3.83 -14.57 45.01
C SER A 82 -3.25 -13.46 45.89
N PHE A 83 -4.07 -12.51 46.34
CA PHE A 83 -3.64 -11.41 47.22
C PHE A 83 -3.37 -11.85 48.66
N LYS A 84 -3.83 -13.04 49.07
CA LYS A 84 -3.52 -13.59 50.40
C LYS A 84 -2.06 -14.00 50.52
N ASN A 85 -1.36 -14.18 49.39
CA ASN A 85 0.04 -14.54 49.34
C ASN A 85 0.89 -13.29 49.11
N LYS A 86 1.88 -13.06 49.99
CA LYS A 86 2.85 -11.98 49.79
C LYS A 86 3.72 -12.29 48.57
N ILE A 87 4.07 -11.24 47.82
CA ILE A 87 5.08 -11.36 46.76
C ILE A 87 6.41 -11.76 47.42
N PRO A 88 7.05 -12.87 47.01
CA PRO A 88 8.36 -13.25 47.54
C PRO A 88 9.40 -12.15 47.35
N SER A 89 10.32 -11.99 48.30
CA SER A 89 11.40 -10.99 48.21
C SER A 89 12.29 -11.17 46.97
N SER A 90 12.40 -12.40 46.48
CA SER A 90 13.10 -12.76 45.24
C SER A 90 12.42 -12.27 43.96
N MET A 91 11.14 -11.92 44.00
CA MET A 91 10.34 -11.43 42.87
C MET A 91 10.20 -9.90 42.86
N SER A 92 11.05 -9.19 43.61
CA SER A 92 11.11 -7.73 43.59
C SER A 92 11.17 -7.23 42.15
N PRO A 93 10.23 -6.37 41.70
CA PRO A 93 10.21 -5.88 40.33
C PRO A 93 11.56 -5.25 39.98
N GLN A 94 12.16 -5.67 38.87
CA GLN A 94 13.34 -5.03 38.28
C GLN A 94 13.06 -3.59 37.78
N LEU A 95 11.92 -2.99 38.16
CA LEU A 95 11.45 -1.66 37.79
C LEU A 95 12.36 -0.52 38.28
N GLY A 96 13.46 -0.83 38.98
CA GLY A 96 14.51 0.11 39.38
C GLY A 96 15.89 -0.15 38.77
N SER A 97 16.07 -1.15 37.90
CA SER A 97 17.38 -1.48 37.29
C SER A 97 17.52 -1.01 35.83
N ALA A 98 16.63 -0.15 35.34
CA ALA A 98 16.86 0.59 34.08
C ALA A 98 17.72 1.84 34.34
N SER A 99 18.85 1.65 35.02
CA SER A 99 19.93 2.63 35.11
C SER A 99 20.82 2.47 33.88
N GLY A 100 20.48 3.14 32.76
CA GLY A 100 21.38 3.21 31.61
C GLY A 100 20.69 3.17 30.26
N MET A 101 20.05 4.26 29.85
CA MET A 101 20.01 4.63 28.44
C MET A 101 21.01 5.77 28.24
N SER A 102 22.29 5.41 28.14
CA SER A 102 23.31 6.28 27.55
C SER A 102 23.11 6.23 26.04
N GLY A 103 22.41 7.23 25.51
CA GLY A 103 22.22 7.45 24.07
C GLY A 103 22.74 8.83 23.73
N GLY A 104 24.01 8.90 23.29
CA GLY A 104 24.65 10.12 22.85
C GLY A 104 23.96 10.72 21.63
N GLY A 105 23.62 12.00 21.71
CA GLY A 105 23.16 12.82 20.61
C GLY A 105 23.82 14.20 20.70
N GLN A 106 25.02 14.30 20.13
CA GLN A 106 25.65 15.59 19.86
C GLN A 106 24.85 16.29 18.76
N GLY A 107 24.05 17.29 19.12
CA GLY A 107 23.49 18.26 18.18
C GLY A 107 24.37 19.50 18.19
N MET A 108 25.09 19.75 17.10
CA MET A 108 25.71 21.05 16.83
C MET A 108 24.64 22.01 16.29
N GLN A 109 24.53 23.19 16.88
CA GLN A 109 24.01 24.42 16.27
C GLN A 109 24.93 25.57 16.65
#